data_AF-A0A3A9UFG0-F1
#
_entry.id   AF-A0A3A9UFG0-F1
#
_cell.length_a   1.000
_cell.length_b   1.000
_cell.length_c   1.000
_cell.angle_alpha   90.00
_cell.angle_beta   90.00
_cell.angle_gamma   90.00
#
_symmetry.space_group_name_H-M   'P 1'
#
loop_
_entity.id
_entity.type
_entity.pdbx_description
1 polymer ?
#
loop_
_entity_poly.entity_id
_entity_poly.type
_entity_poly.pdbx_seq_one_letter_code
_entity_poly.pdbx_strand_id
1 'polypeptide(L)'
;MENWYVPITILPGIGLLILSTSNLLIALSNEIAERIQLKKCNDSITTRKLKQLHLLNKGLVGLYVGAATLVAAGILFGIQNFYDISQNIGIALMLVGVLSTFISISYLIKYSVRAVKIRQDQFNESTY
;
A
#
# COMPACT_ATOMS: atom_id res chain seq x y z
N MET A 1 15.58 0.37 -27.83
CA MET A 1 14.28 -0.32 -27.61
C MET A 1 14.08 -0.79 -26.16
N GLU A 2 14.82 -0.31 -25.16
CA GLU A 2 14.85 -0.92 -23.81
C GLU A 2 14.07 -0.15 -22.71
N ASN A 3 13.70 1.12 -22.92
CA ASN A 3 13.21 1.98 -21.82
C ASN A 3 11.73 1.81 -21.43
N TRP A 4 10.91 1.16 -22.25
CA TRP A 4 9.45 1.03 -21.99
C TRP A 4 9.08 -0.19 -21.13
N TYR A 5 9.96 -1.19 -21.04
CA TYR A 5 9.66 -2.48 -20.40
C TYR A 5 9.78 -2.42 -18.87
N VAL A 6 10.66 -1.55 -18.35
CA VAL A 6 10.96 -1.46 -16.91
C VAL A 6 9.76 -1.03 -16.05
N PRO A 7 8.98 0.02 -16.41
CA PRO A 7 7.79 0.39 -15.63
C PRO A 7 6.70 -0.69 -15.64
N ILE A 8 6.53 -1.37 -16.79
CA ILE A 8 5.41 -2.30 -17.03
C ILE A 8 5.64 -3.64 -16.32
N THR A 9 6.88 -4.11 -16.26
CA THR A 9 7.23 -5.40 -15.62
C THR A 9 7.03 -5.43 -14.10
N ILE A 10 7.06 -4.27 -13.44
CA ILE A 10 6.91 -4.17 -11.99
C ILE A 10 5.42 -4.15 -11.58
N LEU A 11 4.52 -3.80 -12.50
CA LEU A 11 3.08 -3.66 -12.22
C LEU A 11 2.42 -4.93 -11.67
N PRO A 12 2.68 -6.15 -12.18
CA PRO A 12 2.13 -7.36 -11.58
C PRO A 12 2.51 -7.52 -10.10
N GLY A 13 3.76 -7.20 -9.75
CA GLY A 13 4.23 -7.24 -8.36
C GLY A 13 3.51 -6.23 -7.47
N ILE A 14 3.31 -4.99 -7.95
CA ILE A 14 2.53 -3.97 -7.23
C ILE A 14 1.06 -4.41 -7.11
N GLY A 15 0.49 -5.03 -8.13
CA GLY A 15 -0.86 -5.60 -8.10
C GLY A 15 -1.04 -6.64 -7.00
N LEU A 16 -0.06 -7.53 -6.82
CA LEU A 16 -0.06 -8.50 -5.72
C LEU A 16 0.04 -7.82 -4.34
N LEU A 17 0.86 -6.77 -4.22
CA LEU A 17 0.96 -5.99 -2.98
C LEU A 17 -0.36 -5.30 -2.64
N ILE A 18 -1.03 -4.70 -3.63
CA ILE A 18 -2.35 -4.07 -3.49
C ILE A 18 -3.38 -5.09 -3.03
N LEU A 19 -3.43 -6.27 -3.65
CA LEU A 19 -4.39 -7.32 -3.31
C LEU A 19 -4.18 -7.82 -1.88
N SER A 20 -2.93 -8.14 -1.52
CA SER A 20 -2.56 -8.58 -0.17
C SER A 20 -2.92 -7.53 0.88
N THR A 21 -2.60 -6.26 0.61
CA THR A 21 -2.88 -5.14 1.52
C THR A 21 -4.39 -4.90 1.68
N SER A 22 -5.16 -5.02 0.60
CA SER A 22 -6.61 -4.87 0.62
C SER A 22 -7.27 -5.96 1.47
N ASN A 23 -6.81 -7.20 1.35
CA ASN A 23 -7.28 -8.30 2.19
C ASN A 23 -6.99 -8.06 3.68
N LEU A 24 -5.79 -7.56 4.02
CA LEU A 24 -5.44 -7.18 5.39
C LEU A 24 -6.33 -6.05 5.92
N LEU A 25 -6.68 -5.09 5.06
CA LEU A 25 -7.52 -3.94 5.41
C LEU A 25 -8.95 -4.37 5.71
N ILE A 26 -9.52 -5.23 4.87
CA ILE A 26 -10.85 -5.80 5.10
C ILE A 26 -10.86 -6.63 6.39
N ALA A 27 -9.86 -7.50 6.59
CA ALA A 27 -9.77 -8.31 7.81
C ALA A 27 -9.70 -7.44 9.08
N LEU A 28 -8.86 -6.41 9.08
CA LEU A 28 -8.74 -5.49 10.22
C LEU A 28 -10.01 -4.66 10.43
N SER A 29 -10.66 -4.21 9.35
CA SER A 29 -11.93 -3.49 9.41
C SER A 29 -13.03 -4.35 10.04
N ASN A 30 -13.12 -5.63 9.64
CA ASN A 30 -14.09 -6.57 10.20
C ASN A 30 -13.83 -6.83 11.68
N GLU A 31 -12.56 -7.01 12.10
CA GLU A 31 -12.22 -7.18 13.52
C GLU A 31 -12.60 -5.94 14.36
N ILE A 32 -12.38 -4.74 13.82
CA ILE A 32 -12.79 -3.49 14.48
C ILE A 32 -14.32 -3.42 14.60
N ALA A 33 -15.05 -3.76 13.53
CA ALA A 33 -16.51 -3.77 13.53
C ALA A 33 -17.08 -4.75 14.56
N GLU A 34 -16.51 -5.95 14.66
CA GLU A 34 -16.87 -6.96 15.68
C GLU A 34 -16.64 -6.43 17.10
N ARG A 35 -15.47 -5.81 17.35
CA ARG A 35 -15.16 -5.19 18.66
C ARG A 35 -16.13 -4.08 19.02
N ILE A 36 -16.59 -3.29 18.05
CA ILE A 36 -17.60 -2.25 18.25
C ILE A 36 -18.95 -2.86 18.63
N GLN A 37 -19.37 -3.92 17.93
CA GLN A 37 -20.62 -4.64 18.25
C GLN A 37 -20.60 -5.23 19.66
N LEU A 38 -19.45 -5.75 20.10
CA LEU A 38 -19.24 -6.28 21.45
C LEU A 38 -19.12 -5.19 22.54
N LYS A 39 -19.35 -3.91 22.21
CA LYS A 39 -19.19 -2.74 23.10
C LYS A 39 -17.79 -2.62 23.73
N LYS A 40 -16.76 -3.25 23.14
CA LYS A 40 -15.34 -3.11 23.53
C LYS A 40 -14.70 -1.86 22.92
N CYS A 41 -15.47 -0.76 22.83
CA CYS A 41 -15.08 0.46 22.12
C CYS A 41 -14.02 1.30 22.84
N ASN A 42 -13.96 1.22 24.17
CA ASN A 42 -13.06 2.05 24.98
C ASN A 42 -11.73 1.37 25.36
N ASP A 43 -11.44 0.24 24.71
CA ASP A 43 -10.22 -0.52 24.91
C ASP A 43 -9.05 0.13 24.14
N SER A 44 -7.91 0.26 24.82
CA SER A 44 -6.65 0.75 24.27
C SER A 44 -6.24 -0.03 22.99
N ILE A 45 -6.62 -1.31 22.89
CA ILE A 45 -6.37 -2.15 21.73
C ILE A 45 -7.18 -1.68 20.52
N THR A 46 -8.47 -1.32 20.70
CA THR A 46 -9.35 -0.87 19.62
C THR A 46 -8.80 0.43 19.01
N THR A 47 -8.34 1.37 19.83
CA THR A 47 -7.68 2.60 19.34
C THR A 47 -6.39 2.31 18.56
N ARG A 48 -5.58 1.35 19.03
CA ARG A 48 -4.34 0.96 18.33
C ARG A 48 -4.63 0.27 16.99
N LYS A 49 -5.68 -0.54 16.89
CA LYS A 49 -6.15 -1.16 15.63
C LYS A 49 -6.68 -0.12 14.63
N LEU A 50 -7.40 0.90 15.09
CA LEU A 50 -7.79 2.03 14.23
C LEU A 50 -6.58 2.77 13.66
N LYS A 51 -5.53 2.99 14.47
CA LYS A 51 -4.26 3.56 13.99
C LYS A 51 -3.58 2.66 12.95
N GLN A 52 -3.66 1.35 13.10
CA GLN A 52 -3.16 0.39 12.10
C GLN A 52 -3.96 0.45 10.80
N LEU A 53 -5.29 0.54 10.88
CA LEU A 53 -6.17 0.66 9.72
C LEU A 53 -5.82 1.91 8.90
N HIS A 54 -5.61 3.04 9.59
CA HIS A 54 -5.20 4.28 8.93
C HIS A 54 -3.81 4.19 8.28
N LEU A 55 -2.86 3.52 8.93
CA LEU A 55 -1.51 3.30 8.39
C LEU A 55 -1.53 2.40 7.15
N LEU A 56 -2.33 1.33 7.21
CA LEU A 56 -2.52 0.40 6.11
C LEU A 56 -3.19 1.07 4.90
N ASN A 57 -4.22 1.89 5.15
CA ASN A 57 -4.88 2.65 4.11
C ASN A 57 -3.93 3.65 3.43
N LYS A 58 -3.07 4.33 4.21
CA LYS A 58 -2.03 5.21 3.66
C LYS A 58 -1.05 4.47 2.75
N GLY A 59 -0.61 3.27 3.15
CA GLY A 59 0.22 2.41 2.31
C GLY A 59 -0.49 2.00 1.02
N LEU A 60 -1.75 1.57 1.11
CA LEU A 60 -2.55 1.14 -0.03
C LEU A 60 -2.78 2.26 -1.05
N VAL A 61 -3.14 3.47 -0.58
CA VAL A 61 -3.31 4.64 -1.46
C VAL A 61 -2.01 4.98 -2.19
N GLY A 62 -0.87 4.95 -1.50
CA GLY A 62 0.41 5.22 -2.15
C GLY A 62 0.82 4.15 -3.17
N LEU A 63 0.44 2.88 -2.96
CA LEU A 63 0.60 1.82 -3.97
C LEU A 63 -0.27 2.09 -5.21
N TYR A 64 -1.51 2.54 -5.03
CA TYR A 64 -2.37 2.92 -6.16
C TYR A 64 -1.79 4.10 -6.95
N VAL A 65 -1.29 5.13 -6.26
CA VAL A 65 -0.62 6.27 -6.91
C VAL A 65 0.64 5.82 -7.65
N GLY A 66 1.46 4.95 -7.04
CA GLY A 66 2.66 4.38 -7.65
C GLY A 66 2.33 3.56 -8.90
N ALA A 67 1.32 2.70 -8.83
CA ALA A 67 0.88 1.91 -9.98
C ALA A 67 0.36 2.81 -11.11
N ALA A 68 -0.50 3.77 -10.81
CA ALA A 68 -1.07 4.67 -11.82
C ALA A 68 0.01 5.50 -12.55
N THR A 69 0.99 6.01 -11.80
CA THR A 69 2.10 6.79 -12.37
C THR A 69 3.05 5.93 -13.20
N LEU A 70 3.32 4.68 -12.81
CA LEU A 70 4.11 3.74 -13.61
C LEU A 70 3.38 3.32 -14.90
N VAL A 71 2.07 3.11 -14.85
CA VAL A 71 1.25 2.88 -16.05
C VAL A 71 1.34 4.09 -16.98
N ALA A 72 1.16 5.30 -16.45
CA ALA A 72 1.27 6.53 -17.24
C ALA A 72 2.65 6.68 -17.90
N ALA A 73 3.73 6.38 -17.16
CA ALA A 73 5.09 6.37 -17.72
C ALA A 73 5.24 5.35 -18.85
N GLY A 74 4.75 4.11 -18.66
CA GLY A 74 4.78 3.06 -19.68
C GLY A 74 4.02 3.45 -20.96
N ILE A 75 2.84 4.04 -20.83
CA ILE A 75 2.05 4.53 -21.96
C ILE A 75 2.81 5.64 -22.70
N LEU A 76 3.40 6.61 -21.98
CA LEU A 76 4.18 7.68 -22.61
C LEU A 76 5.40 7.16 -23.38
N PHE A 77 6.15 6.21 -22.81
CA PHE A 77 7.26 5.57 -23.52
C PHE A 77 6.78 4.79 -24.76
N GLY A 78 5.59 4.19 -24.70
CA GLY A 78 4.98 3.52 -25.86
C GLY A 78 4.63 4.50 -26.98
N ILE A 79 3.97 5.61 -26.66
CA ILE A 79 3.54 6.64 -27.61
C ILE A 79 4.73 7.39 -28.22
N GLN A 80 5.82 7.57 -27.47
CA GLN A 80 7.05 8.19 -27.94
C GLN A 80 7.67 7.49 -29.16
N ASN A 81 7.39 6.21 -29.39
CA ASN A 81 7.83 5.53 -30.62
C ASN A 81 7.11 6.03 -31.88
N PHE A 82 5.96 6.70 -31.73
CA PHE A 82 5.12 7.19 -32.83
C PHE A 82 5.10 8.72 -32.92
N TYR A 83 5.31 9.41 -31.81
CA TYR A 83 5.29 10.87 -31.72
C TYR A 83 6.54 11.39 -31.01
N ASP A 84 7.08 12.52 -31.49
CA ASP A 84 8.31 13.14 -30.98
C ASP A 84 8.06 13.88 -29.65
N ILE A 85 7.75 13.13 -28.61
CA ILE A 85 7.48 13.61 -27.25
C ILE A 85 8.77 13.55 -26.44
N SER A 86 9.04 14.58 -25.63
CA SER A 86 10.22 14.62 -24.74
C SER A 86 10.28 13.40 -23.81
N GLN A 87 11.40 12.67 -23.87
CA GLN A 87 11.67 11.51 -23.02
C GLN A 87 11.74 11.85 -21.52
N ASN A 88 12.07 13.10 -21.19
CA ASN A 88 12.24 13.56 -19.80
C ASN A 88 10.95 13.41 -18.98
N ILE A 89 9.78 13.56 -19.61
CA ILE A 89 8.49 13.47 -18.93
C ILE A 89 8.21 12.02 -18.48
N GLY A 90 8.48 11.04 -19.34
CA GLY A 90 8.33 9.62 -19.01
C GLY A 90 9.26 9.17 -17.89
N ILE A 91 10.52 9.64 -17.93
CA ILE A 91 11.51 9.36 -16.87
C ILE A 91 11.07 9.97 -15.53
N ALA A 92 10.59 11.21 -15.53
CA ALA A 92 10.10 11.87 -14.32
C ALA A 92 8.90 11.13 -13.69
N LEU A 93 7.92 10.73 -14.49
CA LEU A 93 6.77 9.94 -14.03
C LEU A 93 7.18 8.58 -13.46
N MET A 94 8.14 7.91 -14.11
CA MET A 94 8.69 6.65 -13.61
C MET A 94 9.34 6.84 -12.24
N LEU A 95 10.19 7.86 -12.08
CA LEU A 95 10.83 8.15 -10.79
C LEU A 95 9.82 8.45 -9.69
N VAL A 96 8.80 9.26 -9.98
CA VAL A 96 7.71 9.55 -9.03
C VAL A 96 6.97 8.28 -8.64
N GLY A 97 6.66 7.40 -9.60
CA GLY A 97 5.96 6.15 -9.31
C GLY A 97 6.77 5.15 -8.48
N VAL A 98 8.06 5.02 -8.76
CA VAL A 98 8.97 4.19 -7.95
C VAL A 98 9.09 4.75 -6.52
N LEU A 99 9.29 6.06 -6.37
CA LEU A 99 9.38 6.71 -5.05
C LEU A 99 8.08 6.56 -4.24
N SER A 100 6.92 6.76 -4.89
CA SER A 100 5.62 6.54 -4.25
C SER A 100 5.46 5.11 -3.74
N THR A 101 5.81 4.13 -4.58
CA THR A 101 5.78 2.71 -4.22
C THR A 101 6.71 2.41 -3.04
N PHE A 102 7.93 2.96 -3.04
CA PHE A 102 8.90 2.78 -1.96
C PHE A 102 8.42 3.35 -0.62
N ILE A 103 7.85 4.57 -0.63
CA ILE A 103 7.26 5.19 0.56
C ILE A 103 6.09 4.34 1.08
N SER A 104 5.29 3.79 0.17
CA SER A 104 4.14 2.93 0.50
C SER A 104 4.55 1.64 1.19
N ILE A 105 5.57 0.97 0.65
CA ILE A 105 6.16 -0.22 1.28
C ILE A 105 6.69 0.11 2.68
N SER A 106 7.29 1.29 2.87
CA SER A 106 7.75 1.73 4.19
C SER A 106 6.60 1.87 5.21
N TYR A 107 5.41 2.31 4.78
CA TYR A 107 4.21 2.29 5.63
C TYR A 107 3.74 0.87 5.95
N LEU A 108 3.78 -0.05 4.98
CA LEU A 108 3.40 -1.45 5.16
C LEU A 108 4.35 -2.19 6.13
N ILE A 109 5.66 -1.93 6.04
CA ILE A 109 6.64 -2.47 6.99
C ILE A 109 6.33 -1.99 8.41
N LYS A 110 6.10 -0.68 8.59
CA LYS A 110 5.72 -0.11 9.89
C LYS A 110 4.42 -0.71 10.44
N TYR A 111 3.45 -0.96 9.57
CA TYR A 111 2.21 -1.65 9.93
C TYR A 111 2.49 -3.07 10.40
N SER A 112 3.25 -3.86 9.63
CA SER A 112 3.55 -5.26 9.92
C SER A 112 4.21 -5.45 11.28
N VAL A 113 5.22 -4.62 11.59
CA VAL A 113 5.90 -4.65 12.90
C VAL A 113 4.92 -4.34 14.04
N ARG A 114 4.04 -3.34 13.86
CA ARG A 114 3.05 -2.97 14.88
C ARG A 114 1.98 -4.04 15.06
N ALA A 115 1.61 -4.77 14.00
CA ALA A 115 0.59 -5.82 14.02
C ALA A 115 0.96 -6.95 14.98
N VAL A 116 2.22 -7.39 14.95
CA VAL A 116 2.73 -8.44 15.86
C VAL A 116 2.65 -7.99 17.32
N LYS A 117 3.09 -6.77 17.62
CA LYS A 117 3.08 -6.25 19.00
C LYS A 117 1.66 -6.17 19.59
N ILE A 118 0.66 -5.75 18.80
CA ILE A 118 -0.73 -5.74 19.28
C ILE A 118 -1.23 -7.15 19.58
N ARG A 119 -0.92 -8.14 18.73
CA ARG A 119 -1.35 -9.52 18.97
C ARG A 119 -0.73 -10.11 20.24
N GLN A 120 0.53 -9.79 20.52
CA GLN A 120 1.18 -10.17 21.78
C GLN A 120 0.49 -9.56 23.00
N ASP A 121 0.19 -8.26 22.94
CA ASP A 121 -0.51 -7.58 24.03
C ASP A 121 -1.93 -8.13 24.25
N GLN A 122 -2.66 -8.43 23.16
CA GLN A 122 -3.98 -9.07 23.22
C GLN A 122 -3.93 -10.45 23.89
N PHE A 123 -2.91 -11.26 23.59
CA PHE A 123 -2.74 -12.57 24.22
C PHE A 123 -2.46 -12.44 25.72
N ASN A 124 -1.54 -11.54 26.09
CA ASN A 124 -1.18 -11.32 27.49
C ASN A 124 -2.37 -10.83 28.32
N GLU A 125 -3.19 -9.90 27.80
CA GLU A 125 -4.42 -9.45 28.49
C GLU A 125 -5.49 -10.54 28.63
N SER A 126 -5.48 -11.57 27.77
CA SER A 126 -6.42 -12.70 27.87
C SER A 126 -6.02 -13.79 28.87
N THR A 127 -4.81 -13.70 29.42
CA THR A 127 -4.24 -14.72 30.32
C THR A 127 -4.30 -14.31 31.80
N TYR A 128 -4.84 -13.12 32.09
CA TYR A 128 -5.12 -12.60 33.44
C TYR A 128 -6.62 -12.42 33.64
#